data_AF-A0A0Q6UQQ5-F1
#
_entry.id   AF-A0A0Q6UQQ5-F1
#
_cell.length_a   1.000
_cell.length_b   1.000
_cell.length_c   1.000
_cell.angle_alpha   90.00
_cell.angle_beta   90.00
_cell.angle_gamma   90.00
#
_symmetry.space_group_name_H-M   'P 1'
#
loop_
_entity.id
_entity.type
_entity.pdbx_description
1 polymer ?
#
loop_
_entity_poly.entity_id
_entity_poly.type
_entity_poly.pdbx_seq_one_letter_code
_entity_poly.pdbx_strand_id
1 'polypeptide(L)'
;MTREERRAWITSRLHPIADYDPSLANPQKSDFDLNPGLKVDNPHALRPAAVLVGLVEHEDGMTVLLTRRSDTLRSHTGQIAFPGGRCDPGETPWVTALREAQEEVALDPSFVTLAGLLHGYQTVTGFHVTPVVGFIDPKATFTASPEEVADVFETPFEFLMDPANHQRQHRETPTGERRNFYAMPWNDRFIWGATAGMLRSLYEALYDENGRQFSE
;
A
#
# COMPACT_ATOMS: atom_id res chain seq x y z
N MET A 1 -1.47 16.40 -17.95
CA MET A 1 -2.06 16.67 -16.63
C MET A 1 -1.02 17.37 -15.78
N THR A 2 -1.31 18.57 -15.29
CA THR A 2 -0.47 19.31 -14.34
C THR A 2 -0.42 18.57 -12.99
N ARG A 3 0.46 19.00 -12.08
CA ARG A 3 0.53 18.46 -10.70
C ARG A 3 -0.81 18.63 -9.97
N GLU A 4 -1.43 19.79 -10.07
CA GLU A 4 -2.71 20.09 -9.41
C GLU A 4 -3.86 19.27 -10.00
N GLU A 5 -3.93 19.16 -11.32
CA GLU A 5 -4.92 18.29 -11.99
C GLU A 5 -4.72 16.82 -11.58
N ARG A 6 -3.47 16.36 -11.43
CA ARG A 6 -3.15 15.00 -10.98
C ARG A 6 -3.60 14.76 -9.55
N ARG A 7 -3.35 15.72 -8.66
CA ARG A 7 -3.83 15.65 -7.27
C ARG A 7 -5.34 15.57 -7.22
N ALA A 8 -6.04 16.45 -7.94
CA ALA A 8 -7.49 16.46 -8.00
C ALA A 8 -8.05 15.14 -8.55
N TRP A 9 -7.46 14.63 -9.64
CA TRP A 9 -7.85 13.36 -10.27
C TRP A 9 -7.69 12.16 -9.32
N ILE A 10 -6.58 12.07 -8.59
CA ILE A 10 -6.37 11.01 -7.59
C ILE A 10 -7.36 11.17 -6.44
N THR A 11 -7.43 12.35 -5.83
CA THR A 11 -8.29 12.62 -4.67
C THR A 11 -9.77 12.33 -4.96
N SER A 12 -10.27 12.67 -6.15
CA SER A 12 -11.69 12.45 -6.49
C SER A 12 -12.09 10.97 -6.62
N ARG A 13 -11.13 10.04 -6.56
CA ARG A 13 -11.32 8.59 -6.72
C ARG A 13 -11.04 7.83 -5.43
N LEU A 14 -10.76 8.55 -4.34
CA LEU A 14 -10.53 7.99 -3.02
C LEU A 14 -11.71 8.30 -2.10
N HIS A 15 -11.85 7.53 -1.03
CA HIS A 15 -12.79 7.86 0.02
C HIS A 15 -12.30 9.07 0.81
N PRO A 16 -13.10 10.15 0.94
CA PRO A 16 -12.71 11.32 1.70
C PRO A 16 -12.48 10.99 3.18
N ILE A 17 -11.39 11.50 3.75
CA ILE A 17 -11.10 11.31 5.20
C ILE A 17 -12.19 11.91 6.08
N ALA A 18 -12.79 13.04 5.65
CA ALA A 18 -13.88 13.69 6.37
C ALA A 18 -15.13 12.81 6.51
N ASP A 19 -15.32 11.86 5.59
CA ASP A 19 -16.46 10.95 5.54
C ASP A 19 -16.10 9.55 6.06
N TYR A 20 -14.98 9.42 6.79
CA TYR A 20 -14.51 8.13 7.26
C TYR A 20 -15.52 7.45 8.19
N ASP A 21 -16.00 6.30 7.74
CA ASP A 21 -16.72 5.32 8.54
C ASP A 21 -15.78 4.13 8.83
N PRO A 22 -15.69 3.64 10.09
CA PRO A 22 -14.99 2.39 10.39
C PRO A 22 -15.38 1.21 9.50
N SER A 23 -16.57 1.21 8.88
CA SER A 23 -16.95 0.21 7.88
C SER A 23 -16.13 0.27 6.59
N LEU A 24 -15.53 1.43 6.23
CA LEU A 24 -14.56 1.56 5.12
C LEU A 24 -13.29 0.79 5.37
N ALA A 25 -12.99 0.49 6.63
CA ALA A 25 -12.02 -0.52 6.93
C ALA A 25 -12.48 -1.79 6.20
N ASN A 26 -13.66 -2.37 6.49
CA ASN A 26 -14.06 -3.71 6.04
C ASN A 26 -13.50 -4.12 4.66
N PRO A 27 -12.70 -5.21 4.60
CA PRO A 27 -11.87 -5.45 3.45
C PRO A 27 -12.73 -5.83 2.24
N GLN A 28 -12.60 -5.07 1.16
CA GLN A 28 -13.21 -5.43 -0.15
C GLN A 28 -12.25 -6.21 -1.03
N LYS A 29 -10.96 -6.14 -0.72
CA LYS A 29 -9.89 -6.83 -1.44
C LYS A 29 -9.06 -7.65 -0.47
N SER A 30 -8.45 -8.71 -0.96
CA SER A 30 -7.68 -9.60 -0.10
C SER A 30 -6.64 -10.41 -0.85
N ASP A 31 -5.70 -10.99 -0.09
CA ASP A 31 -4.83 -12.05 -0.60
C ASP A 31 -5.59 -13.31 -1.06
N PHE A 32 -6.90 -13.43 -0.76
CA PHE A 32 -7.76 -14.55 -1.14
C PHE A 32 -8.50 -14.32 -2.47
N ASP A 33 -8.50 -13.11 -3.01
CA ASP A 33 -9.23 -12.79 -4.25
C ASP A 33 -8.72 -13.62 -5.43
N LEU A 34 -7.43 -13.94 -5.45
CA LEU A 34 -6.81 -14.84 -6.44
C LEU A 34 -6.79 -16.31 -6.01
N ASN A 35 -7.32 -16.63 -4.83
CA ASN A 35 -7.23 -17.92 -4.16
C ASN A 35 -8.56 -18.32 -3.49
N PRO A 36 -9.68 -18.43 -4.22
CA PRO A 36 -11.01 -18.64 -3.65
C PRO A 36 -11.17 -19.96 -2.86
N GLY A 37 -10.25 -20.92 -3.04
CA GLY A 37 -10.22 -22.17 -2.29
C GLY A 37 -9.37 -22.15 -1.02
N LEU A 38 -8.59 -21.07 -0.79
CA LEU A 38 -7.65 -20.98 0.32
C LEU A 38 -8.39 -20.55 1.59
N LYS A 39 -8.65 -21.50 2.48
CA LYS A 39 -9.28 -21.25 3.77
C LYS A 39 -8.21 -20.86 4.76
N VAL A 40 -8.36 -19.68 5.38
CA VAL A 40 -7.56 -19.32 6.56
C VAL A 40 -8.39 -19.61 7.79
N ASP A 41 -7.97 -20.60 8.56
CA ASP A 41 -8.41 -20.79 9.93
C ASP A 41 -7.82 -19.69 10.80
N ASN A 42 -8.42 -18.50 10.73
CA ASN A 42 -8.19 -17.46 11.73
C ASN A 42 -9.49 -17.28 12.54
N PRO A 43 -9.64 -18.00 13.66
CA PRO A 43 -10.82 -17.89 14.52
C PRO A 43 -10.92 -16.54 15.25
N HIS A 44 -9.92 -15.66 15.11
CA HIS A 44 -9.86 -14.36 15.76
C HIS A 44 -10.27 -13.22 14.82
N ALA A 45 -10.81 -12.14 15.39
CA ALA A 45 -11.05 -10.90 14.68
C ALA A 45 -9.75 -10.39 14.02
N LEU A 46 -9.85 -9.90 12.78
CA LEU A 46 -8.71 -9.34 12.07
C LEU A 46 -8.11 -8.16 12.85
N ARG A 47 -6.79 -8.06 12.86
CA ARG A 47 -6.08 -6.99 13.57
C ARG A 47 -6.04 -5.74 12.68
N PRO A 48 -6.51 -4.57 13.15
CA PRO A 48 -6.48 -3.35 12.38
C PRO A 48 -5.04 -2.86 12.20
N ALA A 49 -4.74 -2.41 10.99
CA ALA A 49 -3.47 -1.86 10.57
C ALA A 49 -3.70 -0.77 9.52
N ALA A 50 -2.74 0.13 9.34
CA ALA A 50 -2.79 1.14 8.30
C ALA A 50 -1.41 1.32 7.68
N VAL A 51 -1.40 1.68 6.40
CA VAL A 51 -0.18 1.95 5.64
C VAL A 51 -0.29 3.27 4.89
N LEU A 52 0.83 3.96 4.73
CA LEU A 52 0.93 5.16 3.90
C LEU A 52 1.31 4.77 2.47
N VAL A 53 0.37 4.92 1.55
CA VAL A 53 0.64 4.98 0.10
C VAL A 53 1.13 6.39 -0.22
N GLY A 54 2.42 6.63 0.06
CA GLY A 54 3.06 7.93 -0.07
C GLY A 54 3.45 8.24 -1.51
N LEU A 55 2.81 9.24 -2.11
CA LEU A 55 3.04 9.70 -3.47
C LEU A 55 3.99 10.90 -3.48
N VAL A 56 5.27 10.69 -3.77
CA VAL A 56 6.27 11.77 -3.78
C VAL A 56 6.21 12.51 -5.12
N GLU A 57 6.10 13.84 -5.06
CA GLU A 57 5.83 14.68 -6.23
C GLU A 57 7.08 15.37 -6.77
N HIS A 58 8.03 14.59 -7.28
CA HIS A 58 9.23 15.13 -7.95
C HIS A 58 8.89 15.90 -9.22
N GLU A 59 9.80 16.78 -9.64
CA GLU A 59 9.63 17.58 -10.85
C GLU A 59 9.51 16.72 -12.12
N ASP A 60 10.28 15.62 -12.18
CA ASP A 60 10.31 14.70 -13.34
C ASP A 60 9.20 13.63 -13.32
N GLY A 61 8.38 13.60 -12.27
CA GLY A 61 7.26 12.65 -12.15
C GLY A 61 6.99 12.19 -10.73
N MET A 62 5.79 11.64 -10.54
CA MET A 62 5.37 11.11 -9.25
C MET A 62 5.96 9.71 -9.02
N THR A 63 6.39 9.44 -7.79
CA THR A 63 6.87 8.13 -7.35
C THR A 63 6.09 7.66 -6.12
N VAL A 64 6.24 6.39 -5.76
CA VAL A 64 5.62 5.77 -4.59
C VAL A 64 6.71 5.36 -3.61
N LEU A 65 6.60 5.85 -2.38
CA LEU A 65 7.50 5.53 -1.26
C LEU A 65 7.27 4.09 -0.78
N LEU A 66 8.34 3.30 -0.71
CA LEU A 66 8.34 1.92 -0.26
C LEU A 66 9.54 1.66 0.66
N THR A 67 9.41 0.65 1.50
CA THR A 67 10.45 0.16 2.41
C THR A 67 10.77 -1.29 2.12
N ARG A 68 12.01 -1.68 2.39
CA ARG A 68 12.41 -3.09 2.50
C ARG A 68 12.59 -3.40 3.99
N ARG A 69 11.82 -4.36 4.51
CA ARG A 69 11.93 -4.76 5.92
C ARG A 69 13.30 -5.35 6.23
N SER A 70 13.80 -5.08 7.44
CA SER A 70 15.08 -5.60 7.93
C SER A 70 15.17 -7.13 7.84
N ASP A 71 16.35 -7.61 7.46
CA ASP A 71 16.64 -9.05 7.31
C ASP A 71 16.72 -9.77 8.67
N THR A 72 16.76 -9.01 9.78
CA THR A 72 16.87 -9.53 11.16
C THR A 72 15.52 -9.80 11.83
N LEU A 73 14.40 -9.37 11.23
CA LEU A 73 13.06 -9.53 11.83
C LEU A 73 12.56 -10.98 11.73
N ARG A 74 11.85 -11.46 12.76
CA ARG A 74 11.39 -12.86 12.84
C ARG A 74 10.32 -13.25 11.81
N SER A 75 9.69 -12.28 11.15
CA SER A 75 8.66 -12.49 10.13
C SER A 75 8.83 -11.50 8.96
N HIS A 76 8.49 -11.94 7.74
CA HIS A 76 8.47 -11.11 6.52
C HIS A 76 9.81 -10.46 6.16
N THR A 77 10.92 -11.16 6.40
CA THR A 77 12.28 -10.69 6.10
C THR A 77 12.43 -10.29 4.63
N GLY A 78 13.02 -9.12 4.39
CA GLY A 78 13.29 -8.59 3.07
C GLY A 78 12.06 -8.26 2.22
N GLN A 79 10.84 -8.35 2.76
CA GLN A 79 9.64 -8.00 2.02
C GLN A 79 9.56 -6.50 1.79
N ILE A 80 9.09 -6.14 0.59
CA ILE A 80 8.79 -4.76 0.24
C ILE A 80 7.39 -4.41 0.71
N ALA A 81 7.29 -3.30 1.43
CA ALA A 81 6.04 -2.81 2.00
C ALA A 81 5.92 -1.30 1.82
N PHE A 82 4.72 -0.80 2.01
CA PHE A 82 4.51 0.61 2.35
C PHE A 82 4.94 0.84 3.80
N PRO A 83 5.36 2.06 4.17
CA PRO A 83 5.49 2.42 5.58
C PRO A 83 4.15 2.22 6.30
N GLY A 84 4.15 1.58 7.46
CA GLY A 84 2.91 1.31 8.18
C GLY A 84 2.93 0.13 9.14
N GLY A 85 1.90 0.06 9.96
CA GLY A 85 1.86 -0.86 11.08
C GLY A 85 0.47 -1.01 11.68
N ARG A 86 0.43 -1.46 12.93
CA ARG A 86 -0.82 -1.77 13.63
C ARG A 86 -1.47 -0.48 14.13
N CYS A 87 -2.79 -0.43 14.09
CA CYS A 87 -3.53 0.65 14.73
C CYS A 87 -3.50 0.46 16.25
N ASP A 88 -3.15 1.51 16.98
CA ASP A 88 -3.35 1.53 18.43
C ASP A 88 -4.83 1.80 18.77
N PRO A 89 -5.29 1.40 19.97
CA PRO A 89 -6.67 1.62 20.38
C PRO A 89 -7.08 3.09 20.30
N GLY A 90 -8.09 3.37 19.47
CA GLY A 90 -8.64 4.72 19.29
C GLY A 90 -7.95 5.55 18.21
N GLU A 91 -6.89 5.05 17.57
CA GLU A 91 -6.32 5.72 16.40
C GLU A 91 -7.22 5.61 15.18
N THR A 92 -7.23 6.66 14.37
CA THR A 92 -7.74 6.60 13.00
C THR A 92 -6.65 6.06 12.06
N PRO A 93 -7.01 5.45 10.93
CA PRO A 93 -6.02 4.87 10.02
C PRO A 93 -4.93 5.85 9.56
N TRP A 94 -5.28 7.11 9.28
CA TRP A 94 -4.30 8.11 8.86
C TRP A 94 -3.38 8.58 9.98
N VAL A 95 -3.83 8.57 11.24
CA VAL A 95 -2.94 8.84 12.38
C VAL A 95 -1.92 7.72 12.51
N THR A 96 -2.37 6.45 12.47
CA THR A 96 -1.49 5.28 12.47
C THR A 96 -0.49 5.33 11.31
N ALA A 97 -0.96 5.54 10.07
CA ALA A 97 -0.08 5.53 8.89
C ALA A 97 1.00 6.63 8.94
N LEU A 98 0.66 7.83 9.42
CA LEU A 98 1.63 8.92 9.56
C LEU A 98 2.61 8.66 10.72
N ARG A 99 2.13 8.15 11.85
CA ARG A 99 2.99 7.78 13.00
C ARG A 99 4.02 6.72 12.58
N GLU A 100 3.55 5.64 11.96
CA GLU A 100 4.41 4.54 11.51
C GLU A 100 5.40 5.00 10.42
N ALA A 101 4.96 5.84 9.46
CA ALA A 101 5.89 6.41 8.47
C ALA A 101 6.95 7.31 9.11
N GLN A 102 6.60 8.04 10.17
CA GLN A 102 7.57 8.82 10.94
C GLN A 102 8.55 7.92 11.68
N GLU A 103 8.08 6.82 12.29
CA GLU A 103 8.91 5.87 13.03
C GLU A 103 9.84 5.05 12.11
N GLU A 104 9.32 4.53 11.00
CA GLU A 104 10.04 3.63 10.11
C GLU A 104 11.02 4.36 9.16
N VAL A 105 10.65 5.54 8.68
CA VAL A 105 11.43 6.26 7.64
C VAL A 105 11.71 7.73 7.94
N ALA A 106 11.45 8.18 9.17
CA ALA A 106 11.65 9.57 9.61
C ALA A 106 10.90 10.61 8.77
N LEU A 107 9.77 10.23 8.15
CA LEU A 107 8.94 11.16 7.39
C LEU A 107 8.23 12.12 8.34
N ASP A 108 8.59 13.40 8.29
CA ASP A 108 7.88 14.46 9.01
C ASP A 108 6.47 14.63 8.42
N PRO A 109 5.39 14.44 9.22
CA PRO A 109 4.01 14.52 8.75
C PRO A 109 3.62 15.85 8.11
N SER A 110 4.35 16.94 8.39
CA SER A 110 4.09 18.26 7.78
C SER A 110 4.38 18.32 6.28
N PHE A 111 5.18 17.38 5.75
CA PHE A 111 5.38 17.23 4.31
C PHE A 111 4.28 16.40 3.62
N VAL A 112 3.32 15.86 4.37
CA VAL A 112 2.27 14.99 3.83
C VAL A 112 0.93 15.73 3.76
N THR A 113 0.38 15.82 2.55
CA THR A 113 -1.02 16.22 2.34
C THR A 113 -1.86 14.97 2.09
N LEU A 114 -2.71 14.62 3.05
CA LEU A 114 -3.58 13.44 2.91
C LEU A 114 -4.60 13.62 1.78
N ALA A 115 -4.70 12.63 0.90
CA ALA A 115 -5.58 12.65 -0.27
C ALA A 115 -6.91 11.93 0.01
N GLY A 116 -6.85 10.78 0.68
CA GLY A 116 -8.02 9.94 0.93
C GLY A 116 -7.65 8.52 1.31
N LEU A 117 -8.65 7.66 1.36
CA LEU A 117 -8.52 6.26 1.74
C LEU A 117 -8.91 5.33 0.58
N LEU A 118 -8.22 4.20 0.48
CA LEU A 118 -8.73 3.04 -0.26
C LEU A 118 -9.58 2.17 0.67
N HIS A 119 -10.40 1.28 0.10
CA HIS A 119 -11.03 0.20 0.86
C HIS A 119 -9.96 -0.67 1.54
N GLY A 120 -10.28 -1.21 2.71
CA GLY A 120 -9.34 -2.07 3.41
C GLY A 120 -8.99 -3.34 2.64
N TYR A 121 -7.85 -3.90 3.03
CA TYR A 121 -7.23 -5.06 2.43
C TYR A 121 -6.98 -6.13 3.49
N GLN A 122 -7.47 -7.35 3.24
CA GLN A 122 -7.22 -8.48 4.14
C GLN A 122 -5.97 -9.26 3.71
N THR A 123 -5.01 -9.36 4.64
CA THR A 123 -3.77 -10.13 4.44
C THR A 123 -3.90 -11.56 4.95
N VAL A 124 -3.12 -12.49 4.40
CA VAL A 124 -3.02 -13.87 4.95
C VAL A 124 -2.51 -13.92 6.38
N THR A 125 -1.82 -12.87 6.82
CA THR A 125 -1.29 -12.73 8.18
C THR A 125 -2.33 -12.30 9.20
N GLY A 126 -3.60 -12.18 8.81
CA GLY A 126 -4.68 -11.81 9.72
C GLY A 126 -4.69 -10.33 10.09
N PHE A 127 -4.09 -9.49 9.24
CA PHE A 127 -4.27 -8.04 9.30
C PHE A 127 -5.36 -7.59 8.36
N HIS A 128 -6.05 -6.57 8.83
CA HIS A 128 -6.96 -5.75 8.09
C HIS A 128 -6.30 -4.38 7.90
N VAL A 129 -5.78 -4.14 6.70
CA VAL A 129 -4.95 -2.98 6.40
C VAL A 129 -5.77 -1.92 5.67
N THR A 130 -5.85 -0.71 6.21
CA THR A 130 -6.43 0.44 5.51
C THR A 130 -5.32 1.23 4.80
N PRO A 131 -5.28 1.28 3.46
CA PRO A 131 -4.32 2.09 2.73
C PRO A 131 -4.73 3.56 2.75
N VAL A 132 -3.86 4.40 3.29
CA VAL A 132 -4.01 5.85 3.36
C VAL A 132 -3.16 6.47 2.26
N VAL A 133 -3.77 7.20 1.33
CA VAL A 133 -3.04 7.84 0.23
C VAL A 133 -2.70 9.27 0.63
N GLY A 134 -1.44 9.67 0.46
CA GLY A 134 -0.99 11.03 0.76
C GLY A 134 0.05 11.51 -0.24
N PHE A 135 -0.01 12.79 -0.60
CA PHE A 135 1.00 13.45 -1.41
C PHE A 135 2.14 13.93 -0.52
N ILE A 136 3.37 13.58 -0.87
CA ILE A 136 4.58 13.95 -0.15
C ILE A 136 5.30 15.04 -0.94
N ASP A 137 5.60 16.15 -0.28
CA ASP A 137 6.45 17.19 -0.84
C ASP A 137 7.85 16.61 -1.14
N PRO A 138 8.42 16.81 -2.35
CA PRO A 138 9.72 16.25 -2.72
C PRO A 138 10.90 16.78 -1.89
N LYS A 139 10.71 17.81 -1.05
CA LYS A 139 11.70 18.26 -0.07
C LYS A 139 11.79 17.37 1.17
N ALA A 140 10.83 16.46 1.36
CA ALA A 140 10.90 15.47 2.43
C ALA A 140 12.18 14.63 2.30
N THR A 141 12.77 14.30 3.44
CA THR A 141 13.93 13.41 3.51
C THR A 141 13.54 12.14 4.25
N PHE A 142 14.04 11.01 3.78
CA PHE A 142 13.79 9.72 4.42
C PHE A 142 15.04 9.17 5.07
N THR A 143 14.92 8.66 6.29
CA THR A 143 15.99 7.94 6.99
C THR A 143 15.41 6.65 7.55
N ALA A 144 15.90 5.51 7.06
CA ALA A 144 15.48 4.21 7.54
C ALA A 144 15.76 4.05 9.04
N SER A 145 14.78 3.59 9.80
CA SER A 145 15.01 3.04 11.13
C SER A 145 15.71 1.69 11.00
N PRO A 146 16.99 1.55 11.41
CA PRO A 146 17.78 0.36 11.13
C PRO A 146 17.28 -0.90 11.83
N GLU A 147 16.46 -0.76 12.87
CA GLU A 147 15.87 -1.88 13.60
C GLU A 147 14.76 -2.57 12.78
N GLU A 148 14.08 -1.83 11.91
CA GLU A 148 12.87 -2.29 11.23
C GLU A 148 12.96 -2.24 9.70
N VAL A 149 13.70 -1.28 9.17
CA VAL A 149 13.82 -0.98 7.74
C VAL A 149 15.27 -1.11 7.30
N ALA A 150 15.51 -2.00 6.34
CA ALA A 150 16.83 -2.18 5.73
C ALA A 150 17.13 -1.14 4.65
N ASP A 151 16.08 -0.67 3.97
CA ASP A 151 16.19 0.22 2.83
C ASP A 151 14.89 1.00 2.61
N VAL A 152 15.02 2.25 2.17
CA VAL A 152 13.90 3.11 1.76
C VAL A 152 14.14 3.51 0.32
N PHE A 153 13.16 3.27 -0.52
CA PHE A 153 13.29 3.53 -1.95
C PHE A 153 11.95 3.95 -2.54
N GLU A 154 12.03 4.46 -3.76
CA GLU A 154 10.87 4.92 -4.50
C GLU A 154 10.72 4.12 -5.80
N THR A 155 9.48 3.90 -6.22
CA THR A 155 9.17 3.29 -7.51
C THR A 155 8.30 4.25 -8.33
N PRO A 156 8.55 4.43 -9.64
CA PRO A 156 7.76 5.35 -10.45
C PRO A 156 6.27 5.02 -10.42
N PHE A 157 5.42 6.03 -10.18
CA PHE A 157 3.97 5.86 -10.13
C PHE A 157 3.44 5.29 -11.45
N GLU A 158 3.93 5.78 -12.58
CA GLU A 158 3.50 5.31 -13.91
C GLU A 158 3.84 3.83 -14.14
N PHE A 159 5.00 3.36 -13.63
CA PHE A 159 5.34 1.94 -13.69
C PHE A 159 4.34 1.09 -12.89
N LEU A 160 4.01 1.54 -11.68
CA LEU A 160 3.08 0.86 -10.77
C LEU A 160 1.63 0.93 -11.21
N MET A 161 1.26 1.90 -12.05
CA MET A 161 -0.08 2.06 -12.60
C MET A 161 -0.23 1.49 -14.01
N ASP A 162 0.83 0.98 -14.62
CA ASP A 162 0.75 0.28 -15.90
C ASP A 162 0.35 -1.19 -15.66
N PRO A 163 -0.84 -1.62 -16.11
CA PRO A 163 -1.32 -2.98 -15.89
C PRO A 163 -0.44 -4.04 -16.56
N ALA A 164 0.40 -3.69 -17.54
CA ALA A 164 1.38 -4.61 -18.12
C ALA A 164 2.43 -5.08 -17.09
N ASN A 165 2.67 -4.30 -16.04
CA ASN A 165 3.60 -4.63 -14.96
C ASN A 165 2.94 -5.44 -13.84
N HIS A 166 1.62 -5.65 -13.86
CA HIS A 166 0.86 -6.36 -12.84
C HIS A 166 0.85 -7.87 -13.09
N GLN A 167 1.98 -8.51 -12.84
CA GLN A 167 2.13 -9.94 -13.06
C GLN A 167 1.30 -10.73 -12.06
N ARG A 168 0.62 -11.78 -12.54
CA ARG A 168 0.06 -12.83 -11.68
C ARG A 168 1.06 -13.96 -11.60
N GLN A 169 1.64 -14.15 -10.43
CA GLN A 169 2.55 -15.25 -10.14
C GLN A 169 1.94 -16.19 -9.12
N HIS A 170 2.60 -17.32 -8.87
CA HIS A 170 2.15 -18.28 -7.87
C HIS A 170 3.32 -18.94 -7.16
N ARG A 171 3.05 -19.48 -5.97
CA ARG A 171 3.95 -20.37 -5.22
C ARG A 171 3.15 -21.55 -4.69
N GLU A 172 3.79 -22.71 -4.59
CA GLU A 172 3.22 -23.87 -3.93
C GLU A 172 3.42 -23.74 -2.42
N THR A 173 2.36 -24.03 -1.65
CA THR A 173 2.44 -24.14 -0.19
C THR A 173 3.12 -25.46 0.20
N PRO A 174 3.58 -25.60 1.46
CA PRO A 174 4.07 -26.90 1.96
C PRO A 174 3.04 -28.03 1.86
N THR A 175 1.74 -27.71 1.78
CA THR A 175 0.63 -28.65 1.60
C THR A 175 0.35 -28.99 0.12
N GLY A 176 1.13 -28.43 -0.82
CA GLY A 176 1.00 -28.67 -2.27
C GLY A 176 -0.06 -27.84 -2.96
N GLU A 177 -0.69 -26.90 -2.26
CA GLU A 177 -1.70 -26.01 -2.85
C GLU A 177 -1.01 -24.85 -3.58
N ARG A 178 -1.53 -24.48 -4.75
CA ARG A 178 -1.03 -23.32 -5.49
C ARG A 178 -1.65 -22.05 -4.93
N ARG A 179 -0.81 -21.13 -4.43
CA ARG A 179 -1.20 -19.78 -4.02
C ARG A 179 -0.76 -18.76 -5.06
N ASN A 180 -1.73 -18.11 -5.70
CA ASN A 180 -1.53 -17.01 -6.64
C ASN A 180 -1.39 -15.67 -5.89
N PHE A 181 -0.62 -14.74 -6.45
CA PHE A 181 -0.45 -13.39 -5.94
C PHE A 181 -0.08 -12.44 -7.08
N TYR A 182 -0.33 -11.14 -6.87
CA TYR A 182 0.22 -10.11 -7.74
C TYR A 182 1.69 -9.84 -7.41
N ALA A 183 2.46 -9.53 -8.44
CA ALA A 183 3.83 -9.07 -8.36
C ALA A 183 4.10 -7.97 -9.39
N MET A 184 4.92 -6.99 -9.03
CA MET A 184 5.39 -5.89 -9.88
C MET A 184 6.91 -5.78 -9.72
N PRO A 185 7.70 -6.63 -10.39
CA PRO A 185 9.16 -6.60 -10.27
C PRO A 185 9.73 -5.31 -10.87
N TRP A 186 10.49 -4.55 -10.10
CA TRP A 186 11.12 -3.30 -10.51
C TRP A 186 12.61 -3.35 -10.20
N ASN A 187 13.47 -3.30 -11.22
CA ASN A 187 14.92 -3.51 -11.04
C ASN A 187 15.22 -4.80 -10.23
N ASP A 188 15.93 -4.69 -9.11
CA ASP A 188 16.23 -5.76 -8.16
C ASP A 188 15.18 -5.92 -7.05
N ARG A 189 14.08 -5.15 -7.11
CA ARG A 189 13.02 -5.10 -6.11
C ARG A 189 11.83 -5.94 -6.56
N PHE A 190 11.51 -6.98 -5.79
CA PHE A 190 10.36 -7.84 -6.06
C PHE A 190 9.17 -7.39 -5.20
N ILE A 191 8.32 -6.51 -5.75
CA ILE A 191 7.10 -6.02 -5.06
C ILE A 191 6.01 -7.07 -5.24
N TRP A 192 5.46 -7.65 -4.17
CA TRP A 192 4.53 -8.78 -4.28
C TRP A 192 3.58 -8.89 -3.09
N GLY A 193 2.62 -9.80 -3.19
CA GLY A 193 1.70 -10.13 -2.09
C GLY A 193 0.79 -8.95 -1.75
N ALA A 194 0.58 -8.67 -0.46
CA ALA A 194 -0.32 -7.62 0.01
C ALA A 194 0.05 -6.23 -0.54
N THR A 195 1.34 -5.91 -0.63
CA THR A 195 1.81 -4.62 -1.18
C THR A 195 1.39 -4.47 -2.64
N ALA A 196 1.66 -5.48 -3.48
CA ALA A 196 1.23 -5.48 -4.88
C ALA A 196 -0.31 -5.55 -5.02
N GLY A 197 -0.99 -6.25 -4.11
CA GLY A 197 -2.45 -6.27 -4.04
C GLY A 197 -3.05 -4.90 -3.78
N MET A 198 -2.51 -4.15 -2.82
CA MET A 198 -2.93 -2.78 -2.52
C MET A 198 -2.58 -1.79 -3.64
N LEU A 199 -1.43 -1.95 -4.29
CA LEU A 199 -1.09 -1.19 -5.51
C LEU A 199 -2.08 -1.49 -6.64
N ARG A 200 -2.49 -2.75 -6.78
CA ARG A 200 -3.54 -3.12 -7.74
C ARG A 200 -4.89 -2.49 -7.36
N SER A 201 -5.25 -2.44 -6.09
CA SER A 201 -6.45 -1.75 -5.62
C SER A 201 -6.41 -0.25 -5.93
N LEU A 202 -5.25 0.41 -5.76
CA LEU A 202 -5.08 1.81 -6.16
C LEU A 202 -5.31 1.97 -7.66
N TYR A 203 -4.69 1.13 -8.49
CA TYR A 203 -4.92 1.14 -9.94
C TYR A 203 -6.41 0.98 -10.29
N GLU A 204 -7.11 0.03 -9.68
CA GLU A 204 -8.54 -0.20 -9.96
C GLU A 204 -9.44 0.94 -9.48
N ALA A 205 -9.03 1.69 -8.46
CA ALA A 205 -9.73 2.91 -8.05
C ALA A 205 -9.50 4.06 -9.05
N LEU A 206 -8.30 4.13 -9.62
CA LEU A 206 -7.89 5.24 -10.50
C LEU A 206 -8.34 5.07 -11.95
N TYR A 207 -8.37 3.84 -12.44
CA TYR A 207 -8.60 3.50 -13.85
C TYR A 207 -9.80 2.58 -14.01
N ASP A 208 -10.49 2.71 -15.15
CA ASP A 208 -11.59 1.83 -15.52
C ASP A 208 -11.11 0.42 -15.87
N GLU A 209 -12.06 -0.50 -16.13
CA GLU A 209 -11.77 -1.89 -16.49
C GLU A 209 -10.86 -2.04 -17.74
N ASN A 210 -10.76 -1.00 -18.57
CA ASN A 210 -9.93 -0.95 -19.77
C ASN A 210 -8.58 -0.25 -19.55
N GLY A 211 -8.26 0.13 -18.31
CA GLY A 211 -7.04 0.86 -17.96
C GLY A 211 -7.02 2.29 -18.47
N ARG A 212 -8.20 2.85 -18.82
CA ARG A 212 -8.33 4.25 -19.17
C ARG A 212 -8.68 5.03 -17.91
N GLN A 213 -8.23 6.27 -17.86
CA GLN A 213 -8.75 7.18 -16.84
C GLN A 213 -10.25 7.31 -17.06
N PHE A 214 -11.05 7.18 -15.99
CA PHE A 214 -12.47 7.50 -16.07
C PHE A 214 -12.63 8.93 -16.59
N SER A 215 -13.30 9.09 -17.73
CA SER A 215 -13.71 10.40 -18.25
C SER A 215 -14.69 11.04 -17.26
N GLU A 216 -14.50 12.33 -16.98
CA GLU A 216 -15.47 13.16 -16.23
C GLU A 216 -16.88 13.10 -16.85
#